data_AF-A0A4Z0M317-F1
#
_entry.id   AF-A0A4Z0M317-F1
#
_cell.length_a   1.000
_cell.length_b   1.000
_cell.length_c   1.000
_cell.angle_alpha   90.00
_cell.angle_beta   90.00
_cell.angle_gamma   90.00
#
_symmetry.space_group_name_H-M   'P 1'
#
loop_
_entity.id
_entity.type
_entity.pdbx_description
1 polymer ?
#
loop_
_entity_poly.entity_id
_entity_poly.type
_entity_poly.pdbx_seq_one_letter_code
_entity_poly.pdbx_strand_id
1 'polypeptide(L)'
;MSDEVFVIRNQHGHYWGKAKAWVSGDEAKAVMRARHEDEAVNTLFELSAKDVELRGQVMGVALSEKGEPVVEPSQVPLPGLAPEPGADGAVEAAAENTQGVN
;
A
#
# COMPACT_ATOMS: atom_id res chain seq x y z
N MET A 1 1.33 23.85 14.95
CA MET A 1 0.24 23.09 14.29
C MET A 1 0.94 22.08 13.43
N SER A 2 0.92 20.80 13.81
CA SER A 2 1.46 19.74 12.98
C SER A 2 0.56 19.63 11.76
N ASP A 3 1.10 19.85 10.55
CA ASP A 3 0.34 19.62 9.32
C ASP A 3 0.30 18.11 9.11
N GLU A 4 -0.81 17.50 9.53
CA GLU A 4 -1.10 16.09 9.29
C GLU A 4 -2.01 15.96 8.08
N VAL A 5 -1.76 14.93 7.29
CA VAL A 5 -2.54 14.62 6.09
C VAL A 5 -3.04 13.20 6.18
N PHE A 6 -4.18 12.96 5.55
CA PHE A 6 -4.81 11.65 5.54
C PHE A 6 -4.43 10.91 4.27
N VAL A 7 -3.93 9.69 4.43
CA VAL A 7 -3.58 8.79 3.33
C VAL A 7 -4.41 7.52 3.43
N ILE A 8 -4.63 6.86 2.31
CA ILE A 8 -5.38 5.60 2.24
C ILE A 8 -4.38 4.47 2.04
N ARG A 9 -4.43 3.47 2.91
CA ARG A 9 -3.58 2.28 2.88
C ARG A 9 -4.45 1.04 2.73
N ASN A 10 -4.01 0.06 1.94
CA ASN A 10 -4.69 -1.22 1.82
C ASN A 10 -4.12 -2.29 2.77
N GLN A 11 -4.80 -3.43 2.85
CA GLN A 11 -4.41 -4.60 3.64
C GLN A 11 -3.03 -5.20 3.29
N HIS A 12 -2.54 -4.97 2.06
CA HIS A 12 -1.22 -5.40 1.59
C HIS A 12 -0.11 -4.39 1.90
N GLY A 13 -0.44 -3.22 2.46
CA GLY A 13 0.54 -2.17 2.72
C GLY A 13 0.62 -1.09 1.65
N HIS A 14 -0.10 -1.23 0.53
CA HIS A 14 -0.04 -0.26 -0.56
C HIS A 14 -0.82 1.02 -0.23
N TYR A 15 -0.35 2.14 -0.75
CA TYR A 15 -0.98 3.44 -0.60
C TYR A 15 -1.73 3.84 -1.85
N TRP A 16 -2.82 4.58 -1.71
CA TRP A 16 -3.55 5.11 -2.84
C TRP A 16 -2.80 6.30 -3.45
N GLY A 17 -2.46 6.23 -4.74
CA GLY A 17 -1.72 7.26 -5.46
C GLY A 17 -2.62 8.29 -6.15
N LYS A 18 -2.08 9.49 -6.40
CA LYS A 18 -2.77 10.57 -7.13
C LYS A 18 -3.17 10.19 -8.55
N ALA A 19 -2.46 9.24 -9.16
CA ALA A 19 -2.77 8.67 -10.47
C ALA A 19 -3.96 7.69 -10.47
N LYS A 20 -4.70 7.59 -9.35
CA LYS A 20 -5.75 6.58 -9.12
C LYS A 20 -5.22 5.14 -9.27
N ALA A 21 -4.01 4.91 -8.78
CA ALA A 21 -3.33 3.63 -8.80
C ALA A 21 -2.71 3.35 -7.42
N TRP A 22 -2.63 2.07 -7.03
CA TRP A 22 -1.93 1.67 -5.83
C TRP A 22 -0.41 1.86 -6.00
N VAL A 23 0.25 2.41 -4.99
CA VAL A 23 1.70 2.66 -4.97
C VAL A 23 2.32 2.04 -3.72
N SER A 24 3.56 1.59 -3.81
CA SER A 24 4.25 0.94 -2.69
C SER A 24 4.64 1.92 -1.57
N GLY A 25 4.50 3.24 -1.75
CA GLY A 25 4.93 4.23 -0.75
C GLY A 25 6.42 4.57 -0.80
N ASP A 26 7.20 3.94 -1.70
CA ASP A 26 8.59 4.33 -2.01
C ASP A 26 8.66 5.80 -2.46
N GLU A 27 7.69 6.22 -3.27
CA GLU A 27 7.54 7.59 -3.71
C GLU A 27 6.41 8.29 -2.94
N ALA A 28 6.73 8.84 -1.76
CA ALA A 28 5.77 9.55 -0.91
C ALA A 28 5.02 10.70 -1.63
N LYS A 29 5.63 11.29 -2.67
CA LYS A 29 5.01 12.31 -3.54
C LYS A 29 3.89 11.77 -4.42
N ALA A 30 3.98 10.50 -4.82
CA ALA A 30 2.98 9.83 -5.65
C ALA A 30 1.72 9.49 -4.85
N VAL A 31 1.84 9.36 -3.53
CA VAL A 31 0.73 9.07 -2.61
C VAL A 31 -0.29 10.22 -2.60
N MET A 32 -1.56 9.87 -2.63
CA MET A 32 -2.67 10.79 -2.43
C MET A 32 -2.70 11.24 -0.98
N ARG A 33 -2.69 12.56 -0.79
CA ARG A 33 -2.83 13.20 0.51
C ARG A 33 -4.14 13.98 0.54
N ALA A 34 -4.96 13.71 1.51
CA ALA A 34 -6.18 14.46 1.79
C ALA A 34 -5.92 15.40 2.97
N ARG A 35 -6.49 16.61 2.91
CA ARG A 35 -6.38 17.57 4.00
C ARG A 35 -7.33 17.20 5.15
N HIS A 36 -8.47 16.61 4.83
CA HIS A 36 -9.45 16.17 5.80
C HIS A 36 -9.67 14.66 5.73
N GLU A 37 -10.01 14.07 6.87
CA GLU A 37 -10.29 12.64 6.99
C GLU A 37 -11.49 12.24 6.12
N ASP A 38 -12.53 13.06 6.05
CA ASP A 38 -13.73 12.78 5.27
C ASP A 38 -13.44 12.62 3.77
N GLU A 39 -12.51 13.40 3.21
CA GLU A 39 -12.11 13.28 1.80
C GLU A 39 -11.45 11.93 1.53
N ALA A 40 -10.59 11.48 2.45
CA ALA A 40 -9.94 10.18 2.37
C ALA A 40 -10.96 9.04 2.56
N VAL A 41 -11.90 9.19 3.51
CA VAL A 41 -12.97 8.21 3.75
C VAL A 41 -13.90 8.10 2.55
N ASN A 42 -14.28 9.22 1.93
CA ASN A 42 -15.11 9.21 0.73
C ASN A 42 -14.42 8.46 -0.41
N THR A 43 -13.13 8.72 -0.62
CA THR A 43 -12.34 8.00 -1.64
C THR A 43 -12.23 6.51 -1.31
N LEU A 44 -11.97 6.16 -0.05
CA LEU A 44 -11.93 4.75 0.40
C LEU A 44 -13.28 4.06 0.19
N PHE A 45 -14.39 4.75 0.43
CA PHE A 45 -15.73 4.25 0.17
C PHE A 45 -15.95 3.97 -1.32
N GLU A 46 -15.55 4.90 -2.20
CA GLU A 46 -15.61 4.70 -3.65
C GLU A 46 -14.78 3.49 -4.12
N LEU A 47 -13.63 3.25 -3.48
CA LEU A 47 -12.78 2.09 -3.78
C LEU A 47 -13.42 0.78 -3.28
N SER A 48 -13.92 0.78 -2.04
CA SER A 48 -14.57 -0.38 -1.43
C SER A 48 -15.89 -0.73 -2.11
N ALA A 49 -16.57 0.25 -2.72
CA ALA A 49 -17.76 0.04 -3.52
C ALA A 49 -17.47 -0.63 -4.87
N LYS A 50 -16.27 -0.42 -5.43
CA LYS A 50 -15.80 -1.08 -6.66
C LYS A 50 -15.21 -2.46 -6.39
N ASP A 51 -14.54 -2.60 -5.25
CA ASP A 51 -13.84 -3.81 -4.84
C ASP A 51 -14.17 -4.12 -3.37
N VAL A 52 -15.16 -4.99 -3.16
CA VAL A 52 -15.69 -5.30 -1.81
C VAL A 52 -14.69 -6.10 -0.96
N GLU A 53 -13.69 -6.72 -1.59
CA GLU A 53 -12.61 -7.46 -0.93
C GLU A 53 -11.50 -6.53 -0.44
N LEU A 54 -11.45 -5.30 -0.96
CA LEU A 54 -10.53 -4.26 -0.52
C LEU A 54 -10.81 -3.86 0.93
N ARG A 55 -9.89 -4.21 1.81
CA ARG A 55 -9.87 -3.75 3.21
C ARG A 55 -8.88 -2.60 3.35
N GLY A 56 -9.24 -1.45 2.79
CA GLY A 56 -8.49 -0.22 2.99
C GLY A 56 -8.80 0.45 4.33
N GLN A 57 -7.85 1.23 4.82
CA GLN A 57 -7.98 2.06 6.01
C GLN A 57 -7.39 3.45 5.74
N VAL A 58 -8.00 4.47 6.33
CA VAL A 58 -7.48 5.84 6.34
C VAL A 58 -6.55 6.00 7.53
N MET A 59 -5.35 6.54 7.31
CA MET A 59 -4.38 6.86 8.35
C MET A 59 -3.96 8.32 8.26
N GLY A 60 -3.99 9.02 9.40
CA GLY A 60 -3.37 10.34 9.54
C GLY A 60 -1.85 10.20 9.67
N VAL A 61 -1.11 10.84 8.78
CA VAL A 61 0.36 10.86 8.76
C VAL A 61 0.85 12.30 8.80
N ALA A 62 1.90 12.54 9.58
CA ALA A 62 2.53 13.86 9.61
C ALA A 62 3.24 14.15 8.28
N LEU A 63 3.24 15.43 7.86
CA LEU A 63 4.14 15.87 6.82
C LEU A 63 5.57 16.03 7.36
N SER A 64 6.54 15.55 6.59
CA SER A 64 7.97 15.82 6.78
C SER A 64 8.28 17.29 6.50
N GLU A 65 9.46 17.77 6.91
CA GLU A 65 9.95 19.14 6.62
C GLU A 65 10.02 19.46 5.11
N LYS A 66 10.03 18.42 4.26
CA LYS A 66 9.95 18.54 2.80
C LYS A 66 8.52 18.64 2.24
N GLY A 67 7.50 18.62 3.09
CA GLY A 67 6.08 18.63 2.71
C GLY A 67 5.62 17.30 2.11
N GLU A 68 6.30 16.20 2.42
CA GLU A 68 5.98 14.84 1.97
C GLU A 68 5.36 14.04 3.12
N PRO A 69 4.29 13.27 2.90
CA PRO A 69 3.69 12.45 3.96
C PRO A 69 4.71 11.40 4.43
N VAL A 70 4.92 11.31 5.74
CA VAL A 70 5.78 10.28 6.32
C VAL A 70 5.04 8.95 6.28
N VAL A 71 5.29 8.17 5.23
CA VAL A 71 4.72 6.83 5.00
C VAL A 71 5.85 5.80 4.98
N GLU A 72 5.62 4.63 5.58
CA GLU A 72 6.56 3.53 5.48
C GLU A 72 6.31 2.75 4.18
N PRO A 73 7.32 2.56 3.32
CA PRO A 73 7.13 1.83 2.07
C PRO A 73 6.72 0.38 2.34
N SER A 74 5.68 -0.06 1.63
CA SER A 74 5.24 -1.45 1.59
C SER A 74 6.35 -2.36 1.05
N GLN A 75 6.64 -3.42 1.78
CA GLN A 75 7.56 -4.48 1.33
C GLN A 75 6.90 -5.45 0.34
N VAL A 76 5.59 -5.33 0.11
CA VAL A 76 4.84 -6.19 -0.81
C VAL A 76 4.84 -5.56 -2.21
N PRO A 77 5.21 -6.29 -3.27
CA PRO A 77 5.10 -5.81 -4.63
C PRO A 77 3.63 -5.68 -5.07
N LEU A 78 3.33 -4.60 -5.79
CA LEU A 78 1.98 -4.31 -6.29
C LEU A 78 1.49 -5.39 -7.25
N PRO A 79 0.26 -5.92 -7.08
CA PRO A 79 -0.32 -6.85 -8.04
C PRO A 79 -0.62 -6.11 -9.35
N GLY A 80 0.16 -6.38 -10.39
CA GLY A 80 -0.02 -5.81 -11.74
C GLY A 80 1.21 -5.14 -12.33
N LEU A 81 2.25 -4.86 -11.54
CA LEU A 81 3.58 -4.69 -12.09
C LEU A 81 4.14 -6.10 -12.24
N ALA A 82 4.17 -6.63 -13.46
CA ALA A 82 4.97 -7.80 -13.73
C ALA A 82 6.37 -7.51 -13.16
N PRO A 83 6.97 -8.41 -12.36
CA PRO A 83 8.35 -8.25 -11.98
C PRO A 83 9.14 -8.19 -13.29
N GLU A 84 9.73 -7.04 -13.61
CA GLU A 84 10.85 -7.01 -14.54
C GLU A 84 11.87 -7.99 -13.95
N PRO A 85 12.23 -9.08 -14.65
CA PRO A 85 13.09 -10.11 -14.08
C PRO A 85 14.51 -9.55 -13.98
N GLY A 86 14.87 -9.06 -12.79
CA GLY A 86 16.19 -8.49 -12.59
C GLY A 86 16.41 -7.88 -11.21
N ALA A 87 16.26 -8.67 -10.15
CA ALA A 87 16.96 -8.46 -8.88
C ALA A 87 16.84 -9.72 -8.01
N ASP A 88 17.52 -10.76 -8.46
CA ASP A 88 18.30 -11.74 -7.69
C ASP A 88 18.19 -11.69 -6.14
N GLY A 89 17.77 -12.80 -5.53
CA GLY A 89 17.89 -12.98 -4.08
C GLY A 89 17.19 -14.20 -3.52
N ALA A 90 17.78 -15.38 -3.74
CA ALA A 90 17.38 -16.68 -3.20
C ALA A 90 17.06 -16.68 -1.68
N VAL A 91 16.07 -17.46 -1.21
CA VAL A 91 16.23 -18.89 -0.90
C VAL A 91 14.90 -19.54 -0.51
N GLU A 92 14.71 -20.74 -1.07
CA GLU A 92 13.66 -21.71 -0.78
C GLU A 92 13.92 -22.44 0.55
N ALA A 93 12.86 -22.85 1.26
CA ALA A 93 12.75 -24.18 1.87
C ALA A 93 11.48 -24.31 2.75
N ALA A 94 10.56 -25.20 2.37
CA ALA A 94 9.85 -26.03 3.33
C ALA A 94 9.36 -27.30 2.61
N ALA A 95 9.95 -28.42 3.03
CA ALA A 95 9.91 -29.70 2.37
C ALA A 95 8.54 -30.39 2.40
N GLU A 96 8.28 -31.08 1.29
CA GLU A 96 7.24 -32.07 1.05
C GLU A 96 7.38 -33.27 2.00
N ASN A 97 6.32 -33.60 2.75
CA ASN A 97 6.30 -34.79 3.59
C ASN A 97 5.76 -35.98 2.78
N THR A 98 6.66 -36.90 2.43
CA THR A 98 6.36 -38.24 1.90
C THR A 98 5.75 -39.11 3.00
N GLN A 99 4.57 -39.70 2.77
CA GLN A 99 4.17 -40.87 3.55
C GLN A 99 3.64 -41.98 2.64
N GLY A 100 4.55 -42.90 2.33
CA GLY A 100 4.27 -44.19 1.75
C GLY A 100 3.74 -45.16 2.81
N VAL A 101 2.67 -45.83 2.42
CA VAL A 101 2.34 -47.26 2.61
C VAL A 101 3.13 -48.02 3.69
N ASN A 102 2.37 -48.57 4.65
CA ASN A 102 2.66 -49.87 5.24
C ASN A 102 1.38 -50.71 5.24
#